data_AF-A0A383E6I8-F1
#
_entry.id   AF-A0A383E6I8-F1
#
_cell.length_a   1.000
_cell.length_b   1.000
_cell.length_c   1.000
_cell.angle_alpha   90.00
_cell.angle_beta   90.00
_cell.angle_gamma   90.00
#
_symmetry.space_group_name_H-M   'P 1'
#
loop_
_entity.id
_entity.type
_entity.pdbx_description
1 polymer ?
#
loop_
_entity_poly.entity_id
_entity_poly.type
_entity_poly.pdbx_seq_one_letter_code
_entity_poly.pdbx_strand_id
1 'polypeptide(L)'
;MISKDKKKSNLEEMKSFFNKTSSVFVTHYQGLTVKQIDELRAEMRKHGILFKITKNRITKLALEGSKYKKLENLFSGPTAVAFSEDA
;
A
#
# COMPACT_ATOMS: atom_id res chain seq x y z
N MET A 1 7.17 -15.78 14.31
CA MET A 1 6.52 -16.42 13.16
C MET A 1 5.14 -15.77 12.96
N ILE A 2 4.86 -15.12 11.83
CA ILE A 2 3.53 -14.48 11.60
C ILE A 2 2.53 -15.58 11.21
N SER A 3 1.49 -15.79 12.03
CA SER A 3 0.46 -16.82 11.80
C SER A 3 -0.29 -16.58 10.49
N LYS A 4 -0.87 -17.65 9.92
CA LYS A 4 -1.65 -17.58 8.67
C LYS A 4 -2.84 -16.63 8.81
N ASP A 5 -3.38 -16.48 10.01
CA ASP A 5 -4.54 -15.62 10.30
C ASP A 5 -4.20 -14.14 10.17
N LYS A 6 -3.04 -13.70 10.69
CA LYS A 6 -2.56 -12.32 10.52
C LYS A 6 -2.31 -11.95 9.05
N LYS A 7 -1.99 -12.93 8.20
CA LYS A 7 -1.82 -12.69 6.76
C LYS A 7 -3.16 -12.50 6.07
N LYS A 8 -4.19 -13.24 6.48
CA LYS A 8 -5.56 -13.09 5.98
C LYS A 8 -6.18 -11.77 6.42
N SER A 9 -6.04 -11.39 7.69
CA SER A 9 -6.56 -10.12 8.20
C SER A 9 -5.93 -8.93 7.47
N ASN A 10 -4.60 -8.94 7.28
CA ASN A 10 -3.90 -7.90 6.53
C ASN A 10 -4.36 -7.83 5.07
N LEU A 11 -4.72 -8.97 4.47
CA LEU A 11 -5.20 -9.04 3.09
C LEU A 11 -6.63 -8.49 2.98
N GLU A 12 -7.50 -8.80 3.93
CA GLU A 12 -8.85 -8.23 4.02
C GLU A 12 -8.82 -6.73 4.29
N GLU A 13 -7.96 -6.27 5.19
CA GLU A 13 -7.71 -4.84 5.40
C GLU A 13 -7.22 -4.16 4.13
N MET A 14 -6.24 -4.74 3.43
CA MET A 14 -5.77 -4.16 2.17
C MET A 14 -6.89 -4.09 1.13
N LYS A 15 -7.70 -5.14 1.00
CA LYS A 15 -8.86 -5.14 0.09
C LYS A 15 -9.89 -4.07 0.47
N SER A 16 -10.15 -3.85 1.76
CA SER A 16 -11.07 -2.80 2.19
C SER A 16 -10.52 -1.41 1.90
N PHE A 17 -9.22 -1.18 2.08
CA PHE A 17 -8.55 0.07 1.66
C PHE A 17 -8.66 0.29 0.15
N PHE A 18 -8.36 -0.73 -0.67
CA PHE A 18 -8.52 -0.65 -2.13
C PHE A 18 -9.96 -0.38 -2.59
N ASN A 19 -10.96 -0.83 -1.84
CA ASN A 19 -12.36 -0.59 -2.15
C ASN A 19 -12.87 0.76 -1.68
N LYS A 20 -12.35 1.29 -0.56
CA LYS A 20 -12.75 2.59 -0.01
C LYS A 20 -12.08 3.78 -0.70
N THR A 21 -10.87 3.59 -1.22
CA THR A 21 -10.07 4.69 -1.76
C THR A 21 -10.31 4.90 -3.25
N SER A 22 -10.45 6.16 -3.63
CA SER A 22 -10.71 6.60 -5.00
C SER A 22 -9.45 6.53 -5.86
N SER A 23 -8.29 6.81 -5.25
CA SER A 23 -6.99 6.80 -5.93
C SER A 23 -5.93 6.05 -5.13
N VAL A 24 -5.09 5.31 -5.86
CA VAL A 24 -3.99 4.51 -5.31
C VAL A 24 -2.70 4.92 -6.02
N PHE A 25 -1.71 5.35 -5.23
CA PHE A 25 -0.37 5.63 -5.72
C PHE A 25 0.58 4.50 -5.33
N VAL A 26 1.28 3.95 -6.31
CA VAL A 26 2.35 2.97 -6.09
C VAL A 26 3.68 3.71 -6.21
N THR A 27 4.46 3.73 -5.13
CA THR A 27 5.75 4.43 -5.10
C THR A 27 6.89 3.49 -4.76
N HIS A 28 8.02 3.66 -5.44
CA HIS A 28 9.26 2.99 -5.11
C HIS A 28 10.09 3.94 -4.25
N TYR A 29 10.33 3.57 -2.99
CA TYR A 29 11.09 4.42 -2.04
C TYR A 29 12.58 4.03 -1.98
N GLN A 30 13.08 3.27 -2.98
CA GLN A 30 14.47 2.84 -3.02
C GLN A 30 15.40 4.05 -3.13
N GLY A 31 16.26 4.23 -2.13
CA GLY A 31 17.20 5.37 -2.07
C GLY A 31 16.79 6.49 -1.12
N LEU A 32 15.57 6.46 -0.55
CA LEU A 32 15.18 7.39 0.50
C LEU A 32 15.73 6.95 1.87
N THR A 33 16.20 7.93 2.64
CA THR A 33 16.55 7.72 4.04
C THR A 33 15.30 7.63 4.92
N VAL A 34 15.42 6.98 6.09
CA VAL A 34 14.30 6.82 7.04
C VAL A 34 13.66 8.16 7.39
N LYS A 35 14.46 9.22 7.57
CA LYS A 35 13.98 10.58 7.86
C LYS A 35 13.08 11.13 6.76
N GLN A 36 13.47 10.99 5.50
CA GLN A 36 12.69 11.46 4.35
C GLN A 36 11.37 10.70 4.21
N ILE A 37 11.36 9.39 4.51
CA ILE A 37 10.12 8.59 4.50
C ILE A 37 9.19 9.04 5.63
N ASP A 38 9.73 9.37 6.80
CA ASP A 38 8.93 9.83 7.93
C ASP A 38 8.33 11.22 7.69
N GLU A 39 9.09 12.15 7.08
CA GLU A 39 8.59 13.46 6.65
C GLU A 39 7.48 13.31 5.61
N LEU A 40 7.69 12.50 4.57
CA LEU A 40 6.71 12.25 3.51
C LEU A 40 5.45 11.58 4.06
N ARG A 41 5.59 10.67 5.04
CA ARG A 41 4.45 10.07 5.74
C ARG A 41 3.70 11.09 6.59
N ALA A 42 4.40 12.04 7.23
CA ALA A 42 3.79 13.10 8.01
C ALA A 42 2.98 14.05 7.12
N GLU A 43 3.53 14.44 5.96
CA GLU A 43 2.83 15.28 4.98
C GLU A 43 1.62 14.57 4.39
N MET A 44 1.76 13.32 3.96
CA MET A 44 0.64 12.54 3.45
C MET A 44 -0.49 12.41 4.47
N ARG A 45 -0.17 12.20 5.75
CA ARG A 45 -1.20 12.18 6.81
C ARG A 45 -1.91 13.53 7.01
N LYS A 46 -1.22 14.66 6.83
CA LYS A 46 -1.86 15.99 6.89
C LYS A 46 -2.91 16.16 5.79
N HIS A 47 -2.69 15.54 4.65
CA HIS A 47 -3.62 15.52 3.52
C HIS A 47 -4.63 14.34 3.57
N GLY A 48 -4.71 13.61 4.69
CA GLY A 48 -5.61 12.45 4.82
C GLY A 48 -5.21 11.22 4.00
N ILE A 49 -4.00 11.21 3.43
CA ILE A 49 -3.48 10.11 2.61
C ILE A 49 -2.83 9.06 3.51
N LEU A 50 -3.28 7.82 3.38
CA LEU A 50 -2.76 6.68 4.14
C LEU A 50 -1.57 6.06 3.42
N PHE A 51 -0.36 6.33 3.91
CA PHE A 51 0.87 5.74 3.38
C PHE A 51 1.24 4.44 4.12
N LYS A 52 1.16 3.29 3.42
CA LYS A 52 1.48 1.96 3.98
C LYS A 52 2.58 1.30 3.16
N ILE A 53 3.65 0.89 3.84
CA ILE A 53 4.68 0.02 3.26
C ILE A 53 4.12 -1.40 3.27
N THR A 54 4.03 -2.01 2.11
CA THR A 54 3.33 -3.28 1.93
C THR A 54 4.25 -4.32 1.33
N LYS A 55 4.16 -5.56 1.82
CA LYS A 55 4.92 -6.67 1.23
C LYS A 55 4.30 -7.05 -0.11
N ASN A 56 5.12 -7.06 -1.16
CA ASN A 56 4.70 -7.32 -2.54
C ASN A 56 3.89 -8.62 -2.70
N ARG A 57 4.23 -9.66 -1.92
CA ARG A 57 3.46 -10.92 -1.96
C ARG A 57 2.04 -10.76 -1.43
N ILE A 58 1.84 -9.94 -0.40
CA ILE A 58 0.51 -9.70 0.19
C ILE A 58 -0.29 -8.75 -0.71
N THR A 59 0.34 -7.74 -1.31
CA THR A 59 -0.34 -6.83 -2.24
C THR A 59 -0.80 -7.54 -3.50
N LYS A 60 0.05 -8.38 -4.11
CA LYS A 60 -0.34 -9.18 -5.28
C LYS A 60 -1.58 -10.05 -4.98
N LEU A 61 -1.59 -10.74 -3.84
CA LEU A 61 -2.77 -11.53 -3.41
C LEU A 61 -4.01 -10.65 -3.11
N ALA A 62 -3.82 -9.41 -2.66
CA ALA A 62 -4.93 -8.47 -2.46
C ALA A 62 -5.47 -7.92 -3.80
N LEU A 63 -4.61 -7.76 -4.80
CA LEU A 63 -4.92 -7.25 -6.15
C LEU A 63 -5.56 -8.30 -7.05
N GLU A 64 -5.23 -9.59 -6.87
CA GLU A 64 -5.83 -10.70 -7.65
C GLU A 64 -7.37 -10.71 -7.58
N GLY A 65 -7.95 -10.15 -6.51
CA GLY A 65 -9.40 -10.02 -6.30
C GLY A 65 -9.96 -8.61 -6.43
N SER A 66 -9.19 -7.62 -6.90
CA SER A 66 -9.65 -6.24 -7.10
C SER A 66 -9.55 -5.81 -8.56
N LYS A 67 -10.23 -4.70 -8.91
CA LYS A 67 -10.21 -4.10 -10.26
C LYS A 67 -8.80 -3.66 -10.71
N TYR A 68 -7.84 -3.65 -9.79
CA TYR A 68 -6.48 -3.16 -9.98
C TYR A 68 -5.47 -4.24 -10.35
N LYS A 69 -5.91 -5.41 -10.83
CA LYS A 69 -5.05 -6.54 -11.22
C LYS A 69 -3.87 -6.16 -12.14
N LYS A 70 -4.03 -5.14 -12.99
CA LYS A 70 -2.97 -4.62 -13.86
C LYS A 70 -1.82 -3.90 -13.10
N LEU A 71 -2.04 -3.47 -11.86
CA LEU A 71 -1.01 -2.83 -11.03
C LEU A 71 -0.03 -3.85 -10.41
N GLU A 72 -0.30 -5.16 -10.47
CA GLU A 72 0.60 -6.20 -9.94
C GLU A 72 2.04 -6.12 -10.47
N ASN A 73 2.20 -5.64 -11.71
CA ASN A 73 3.50 -5.47 -12.36
C ASN A 73 4.33 -4.33 -11.77
N LEU A 74 3.68 -3.35 -11.12
CA LEU A 74 4.34 -2.24 -10.43
C LEU A 74 4.83 -2.64 -9.03
N PHE A 75 4.37 -3.78 -8.50
CA PHE A 75 4.81 -4.30 -7.20
C PHE A 75 6.08 -5.17 -7.29
N SER A 76 7.14 -4.63 -7.91
CA SER A 76 8.49 -5.22 -7.95
C SER A 76 9.49 -4.36 -7.17
N GLY A 77 10.24 -4.97 -6.25
CA GLY A 77 11.21 -4.25 -5.40
C GLY A 77 10.58 -3.60 -4.16
N PRO A 78 11.27 -2.66 -3.48
CA PRO A 78 10.76 -1.99 -2.29
C PRO A 78 9.67 -0.97 -2.67
N THR A 79 8.41 -1.41 -2.55
CA THR A 79 7.22 -0.63 -2.95
C THR A 79 6.42 -0.21 -1.74
N ALA A 80 5.93 1.02 -1.76
CA ALA A 80 4.92 1.53 -0.83
C ALA A 80 3.65 1.90 -1.59
N VAL A 81 2.53 1.87 -0.88
CA VAL A 81 1.23 2.27 -1.41
C VAL A 81 0.72 3.46 -0.60
N ALA A 82 0.38 4.54 -1.30
CA ALA A 82 -0.35 5.65 -0.73
C ALA A 82 -1.80 5.56 -1.20
N PHE A 83 -2.72 5.56 -0.25
CA PHE A 83 -4.16 5.56 -0.51
C PHE A 83 -4.70 6.96 -0.23
N SER A 84 -5.32 7.61 -1.20
CA SER A 84 -6.05 8.87 -0.97
C SER A 84 -7.56 8.62 -1.03
N GLU A 85 -8.28 9.16 -0.05
CA GLU A 85 -9.75 9.15 -0.03
C GLU A 85 -10.32 10.23 -0.96
N ASP A 86 -9.67 11.40 -1.03
CA ASP A 86 -10.01 12.48 -1.95
C ASP A 86 -9.16 12.42 -3.24
N ALA A 87 -9.85 12.64 -4.36
CA ALA A 87 -9.28 12.99 -5.66
C ALA A 87 -9.80 14.39 -6.02
#